data_AF-A0A7K3XJ29-F1
#
_entry.id   AF-A0A7K3XJ29-F1
#
_cell.length_a   1.000
_cell.length_b   1.000
_cell.length_c   1.000
_cell.angle_alpha   90.00
_cell.angle_beta   90.00
_cell.angle_gamma   90.00
#
_symmetry.space_group_name_H-M   'P 1'
#
loop_
_entity.id
_entity.type
_entity.pdbx_description
1 polymer ?
#
loop_
_entity_poly.entity_id
_entity_poly.type
_entity_poly.pdbx_seq_one_letter_code
_entity_poly.pdbx_strand_id
1 'polypeptide(L)'
;MNEQFRSLFEAGLQQMADSLTKKSGVKQEDKAHERIGRLKQYPSLQRYFDIETQVCDQPETKQKNNDTDNNKEKSRIVSSVKWAVKEKVDINTRIGVYFLRTSLEAKSEENVCQFYNTIREIEATFRVLKTDLDLRPIYHQKDENTMSHLHLGLLAYWLVNTFRHQLKKKGIHSSWREIVRTMNTQMAVTTLAQNNHVEVIMIRRCSEPNQPVSKLYDALKYKYAPFVK
;
A
#
# COMPACT_ATOMS: atom_id res chain seq x y z
N MET A 1 9.27 10.58 -11.63
CA MET A 1 9.28 9.28 -10.91
C MET A 1 10.64 9.01 -10.25
N ASN A 2 11.76 9.17 -10.98
CA ASN A 2 13.10 8.97 -10.40
C ASN A 2 13.48 9.97 -9.30
N GLU A 3 13.06 11.23 -9.38
CA GLU A 3 13.39 12.22 -8.35
C GLU A 3 12.80 11.87 -6.98
N GLN A 4 11.57 11.35 -6.95
CA GLN A 4 10.94 10.89 -5.70
C GLN A 4 11.64 9.67 -5.13
N PHE A 5 11.97 8.67 -5.96
CA PHE A 5 12.72 7.51 -5.46
C PHE A 5 14.15 7.86 -5.07
N ARG A 6 14.78 8.81 -5.76
CA ARG A 6 16.08 9.37 -5.42
C ARG A 6 16.03 10.10 -4.07
N SER A 7 15.05 10.97 -3.85
CA SER A 7 14.91 11.70 -2.59
C SER A 7 14.61 10.76 -1.43
N LEU A 8 13.82 9.71 -1.64
CA LEU A 8 13.58 8.66 -0.65
C LEU A 8 14.86 7.87 -0.33
N PHE A 9 15.65 7.54 -1.34
CA PHE A 9 16.92 6.83 -1.17
C PHE A 9 17.96 7.68 -0.43
N GLU A 10 18.12 8.94 -0.83
CA GLU A 10 18.98 9.92 -0.16
C GLU A 10 18.51 10.19 1.28
N ALA A 11 17.20 10.29 1.52
CA ALA A 11 16.65 10.42 2.88
C ALA A 11 16.94 9.17 3.73
N GLY A 12 16.92 7.97 3.16
CA GLY A 12 17.31 6.74 3.83
C GLY A 12 18.78 6.71 4.23
N LEU A 13 19.67 7.19 3.35
CA LEU A 13 21.10 7.34 3.64
C LEU A 13 21.37 8.43 4.69
N GLN A 14 20.65 9.55 4.62
CA GLN A 14 20.73 10.61 5.63
C GLN A 14 20.27 10.10 7.01
N GLN A 15 19.16 9.36 7.09
CA GLN A 15 18.71 8.74 8.33
C GLN A 15 19.72 7.75 8.91
N MET A 16 20.51 7.09 8.05
CA MET A 16 21.61 6.26 8.49
C MET A 16 22.73 7.11 9.09
N ALA A 17 23.19 8.15 8.38
CA ALA A 17 24.23 9.06 8.86
C ALA A 17 23.84 9.72 10.19
N ASP A 18 22.60 10.21 10.30
CA ASP A 18 22.05 10.81 11.53
C ASP A 18 21.93 9.79 12.67
N SER A 19 21.76 8.50 12.36
CA SER A 19 21.76 7.46 13.39
C SER A 19 23.16 7.16 13.92
N LEU A 20 24.21 7.35 13.12
CA LEU A 20 25.59 7.11 13.59
C LEU A 20 26.08 8.20 14.57
N THR A 21 25.55 9.43 14.46
CA THR A 21 25.87 10.53 15.38
C THR A 21 25.14 10.43 16.72
N LYS A 22 23.95 9.80 16.76
CA LYS A 22 23.14 9.66 17.99
C LYS A 22 23.73 8.67 19.00
N LYS A 23 23.55 8.94 20.30
CA LYS A 23 24.00 8.09 21.42
C LYS A 23 23.28 6.72 21.46
N SER A 24 22.03 6.65 21.01
CA SER A 24 21.22 5.42 20.91
C SER A 24 21.24 4.75 19.52
N GLY A 25 22.11 5.23 18.62
CA GLY A 25 22.21 4.71 17.26
C GLY A 25 22.90 3.37 17.19
N VAL A 26 22.49 2.54 16.22
CA VAL A 26 23.16 1.28 15.92
C VAL A 26 24.41 1.57 15.10
N LYS A 27 25.60 1.37 15.69
CA LYS A 27 26.90 1.71 15.06
C LYS A 27 27.76 0.49 14.70
N GLN A 28 27.33 -0.72 15.07
CA GLN A 28 28.01 -1.97 14.72
C GLN A 28 28.04 -2.17 13.20
N GLU A 29 29.20 -2.56 12.66
CA GLU A 29 29.44 -2.75 11.23
C GLU A 29 28.42 -3.68 10.56
N ASP A 30 28.14 -4.85 11.13
CA ASP A 30 27.21 -5.82 10.55
C ASP A 30 25.82 -5.23 10.33
N LYS A 31 25.28 -4.57 11.36
CA LYS A 31 23.95 -3.95 11.32
C LYS A 31 23.90 -2.74 10.40
N ALA A 32 25.01 -2.01 10.29
CA ALA A 32 25.14 -0.90 9.35
C ALA A 32 25.14 -1.42 7.90
N HIS A 33 25.84 -2.51 7.61
CA HIS A 33 25.84 -3.16 6.29
C HIS A 33 24.51 -3.80 5.94
N GLU A 34 23.81 -4.44 6.89
CA GLU A 34 22.45 -4.95 6.67
C GLU A 34 21.50 -3.81 6.27
N ARG A 35 21.59 -2.66 6.94
CA ARG A 35 20.75 -1.49 6.65
C ARG A 35 21.07 -0.89 5.29
N ILE A 36 22.35 -0.79 4.92
CA ILE A 36 22.77 -0.44 3.56
C ILE A 36 22.24 -1.47 2.55
N GLY A 37 22.29 -2.76 2.87
CA GLY A 37 21.76 -3.85 2.05
C GLY A 37 20.27 -3.71 1.79
N ARG A 38 19.47 -3.38 2.81
CA ARG A 38 18.03 -3.08 2.66
C ARG A 38 17.77 -1.88 1.76
N LEU A 39 18.56 -0.82 1.88
CA LEU A 39 18.48 0.33 0.97
C LEU A 39 18.89 -0.09 -0.45
N LYS A 40 19.91 -0.94 -0.61
CA LYS A 40 20.35 -1.46 -1.91
C LYS A 40 19.35 -2.41 -2.58
N GLN A 41 18.28 -2.84 -1.91
CA GLN A 41 17.23 -3.67 -2.54
C GLN A 41 16.50 -2.95 -3.69
N TYR A 42 16.67 -1.63 -3.87
CA TYR A 42 16.20 -0.89 -5.05
C TYR A 42 17.18 -1.04 -6.23
N PRO A 43 17.00 -2.03 -7.14
CA PRO A 43 18.01 -2.39 -8.14
C PRO A 43 18.18 -1.30 -9.19
N SER A 44 17.13 -0.50 -9.38
CA SER A 44 17.07 0.62 -10.31
C SER A 44 17.90 1.82 -9.84
N LEU A 45 18.21 1.98 -8.55
CA LEU A 45 18.91 3.16 -8.02
C LEU A 45 20.30 2.84 -7.49
N GLN A 46 20.50 1.69 -6.85
CA GLN A 46 21.80 1.27 -6.30
C GLN A 46 22.95 1.43 -7.31
N ARG A 47 22.71 1.15 -8.60
CA ARG A 47 23.74 1.17 -9.65
C ARG A 47 24.39 2.54 -9.83
N TYR A 48 23.67 3.61 -9.46
CA TYR A 48 24.05 5.00 -9.68
C TYR A 48 24.69 5.67 -8.45
N PHE A 49 24.68 5.01 -7.29
CA PHE A 49 25.25 5.53 -6.05
C PHE A 49 26.46 4.73 -5.61
N ASP A 50 27.54 5.43 -5.28
CA ASP A 50 28.65 4.90 -4.51
C ASP A 50 28.45 5.25 -3.04
N ILE A 51 28.55 4.24 -2.17
CA ILE A 51 28.38 4.37 -0.72
C ILE A 51 29.68 3.88 -0.08
N GLU A 52 30.37 4.80 0.57
CA GLU A 52 31.60 4.55 1.31
C GLU A 52 31.31 4.61 2.81
N THR A 53 31.77 3.60 3.55
CA THR A 53 31.64 3.53 5.00
C THR A 53 33.01 3.63 5.64
N GLN A 54 33.21 4.62 6.51
CA GLN A 54 34.42 4.74 7.32
C GLN A 54 34.22 3.93 8.60
N VAL A 55 35.07 2.94 8.82
CA VAL A 55 35.06 2.05 9.98
C VAL A 55 36.18 2.47 10.92
N CYS A 56 35.87 2.60 12.20
CA CYS A 56 36.86 2.77 13.27
C CYS A 56 36.89 1.52 14.14
N ASP A 57 38.09 1.02 14.41
CA ASP A 57 38.32 -0.03 15.38
C ASP A 57 38.30 0.59 16.79
N GLN A 58 37.39 0.13 17.66
CA GLN A 58 37.52 0.37 19.10
C GLN A 58 38.03 -0.91 19.80
N PRO A 59 38.99 -0.79 20.74
CA PRO A 59 39.28 -1.87 21.67
C PRO A 59 38.15 -1.97 22.69
N GLU A 60 37.48 -3.13 22.78
CA GLU A 60 36.54 -3.38 23.87
C GLU A 60 37.28 -3.57 25.20
N THR A 61 36.86 -2.84 26.24
CA THR A 61 36.98 -3.29 27.64
C THR A 61 35.67 -4.01 27.99
N LYS A 62 35.61 -5.33 27.78
CA LYS A 62 34.56 -6.16 28.38
C LYS A 62 35.04 -6.66 29.74
N GLN A 63 34.35 -6.27 30.82
CA GLN A 63 34.39 -7.03 32.06
C GLN A 63 33.76 -8.40 31.78
N LYS A 64 34.58 -9.44 31.94
CA LYS A 64 34.18 -10.85 31.87
C LYS A 64 33.11 -11.13 32.92
N ASN A 65 32.06 -11.84 32.52
CA ASN A 65 31.52 -12.92 33.33
C ASN A 65 31.45 -14.17 32.44
N ASN A 66 32.18 -15.18 32.91
CA ASN A 66 32.36 -16.60 32.55
C ASN A 66 31.33 -17.20 31.57
N ASP A 67 31.63 -18.12 30.67
CA ASP A 67 32.78 -19.00 30.45
C ASP A 67 32.68 -19.52 28.99
N THR A 68 33.81 -19.79 28.33
CA THR A 68 33.98 -20.50 27.02
C THR A 68 33.18 -19.97 25.82
N ASP A 69 33.74 -19.34 24.78
CA ASP A 69 34.81 -19.82 23.90
C ASP A 69 35.46 -18.60 23.20
N ASN A 70 36.77 -18.66 22.92
CA ASN A 70 37.57 -17.51 22.51
C ASN A 70 37.40 -17.18 21.02
N ASN A 71 36.59 -16.18 20.70
CA ASN A 71 36.79 -15.39 19.49
C ASN A 71 36.68 -13.90 19.83
N LYS A 72 37.82 -13.21 19.94
CA LYS A 72 37.89 -11.76 20.11
C LYS A 72 37.50 -11.09 18.78
N GLU A 73 36.21 -11.07 18.47
CA GLU A 73 35.68 -10.19 17.44
C GLU A 73 35.86 -8.74 17.93
N LYS A 74 36.81 -8.03 17.31
CA LYS A 74 36.89 -6.57 17.45
C LYS A 74 35.56 -6.01 16.98
N SER A 75 34.78 -5.40 17.86
CA SER A 75 33.55 -4.71 17.47
C SER A 75 33.93 -3.50 16.61
N ARG A 76 33.92 -3.70 15.29
CA ARG A 76 34.11 -2.66 14.30
C ARG A 76 32.90 -1.75 14.28
N ILE A 77 33.14 -0.44 14.42
CA ILE A 77 32.09 0.56 14.50
C ILE A 77 32.18 1.46 13.27
N VAL A 78 31.06 1.69 12.60
CA VAL A 78 30.99 2.66 11.49
C VAL A 78 30.90 4.06 12.09
N SER A 79 31.86 4.92 11.77
CA SER A 79 31.93 6.29 12.27
C SER A 79 31.25 7.29 11.35
N SER A 80 31.35 7.09 10.03
CA SER A 80 30.60 7.89 9.05
C SER A 80 30.27 7.11 7.78
N VAL A 81 29.20 7.53 7.11
CA VAL A 81 28.78 7.03 5.80
C VAL A 81 28.81 8.23 4.86
N LYS A 82 29.53 8.11 3.75
CA LYS A 82 29.54 9.09 2.66
C LYS A 82 28.92 8.44 1.43
N TRP A 83 28.16 9.20 0.67
CA TRP A 83 27.61 8.74 -0.60
C TRP A 83 27.78 9.80 -1.68
N ALA A 84 28.03 9.34 -2.90
CA ALA A 84 28.13 10.17 -4.08
C ALA A 84 27.38 9.53 -5.25
N VAL A 85 26.82 10.37 -6.11
CA VAL A 85 26.28 9.91 -7.40
C VAL A 85 27.47 9.70 -8.34
N LYS A 86 27.54 8.54 -9.00
CA LYS A 86 28.61 8.24 -9.96
C LYS A 86 28.70 9.30 -11.04
N GLU A 87 29.85 9.93 -11.18
CA GLU A 87 30.12 10.83 -12.30
C GLU A 87 30.04 10.07 -13.63
N LYS A 88 29.48 10.72 -14.66
CA LYS A 88 29.28 10.22 -16.03
C LYS A 88 28.15 9.20 -16.24
N VAL A 89 27.28 8.96 -15.25
CA VAL A 89 26.07 8.17 -15.48
C VAL A 89 24.85 9.08 -15.40
N ASP A 90 24.35 9.53 -16.55
CA ASP A 90 23.03 10.15 -16.59
C ASP A 90 21.98 9.05 -16.40
N ILE A 91 21.37 9.08 -15.22
CA ILE A 91 20.31 8.17 -14.77
C ILE A 91 19.17 8.12 -15.80
N ASN A 92 18.98 9.21 -16.55
CA ASN A 92 17.91 9.33 -17.54
C ASN A 92 18.30 8.86 -18.94
N THR A 93 19.58 8.66 -19.28
CA THR A 93 19.99 8.28 -20.65
C THR A 93 19.41 6.93 -21.10
N ARG A 94 19.17 6.01 -20.16
CA ARG A 94 18.59 4.68 -20.46
C ARG A 94 17.07 4.65 -20.43
N ILE A 95 16.43 5.76 -20.07
CA ILE A 95 15.00 5.82 -19.88
C ILE A 95 14.42 6.42 -21.14
N GLY A 96 13.68 5.59 -21.88
CA GLY A 96 13.03 6.04 -23.11
C GLY A 96 12.19 7.30 -22.87
N VAL A 97 12.16 8.18 -23.87
CA VAL A 97 11.35 9.39 -23.83
C VAL A 97 9.90 9.01 -24.15
N TYR A 98 8.96 9.39 -23.28
CA TYR A 98 7.54 9.14 -23.49
C TYR A 98 6.91 10.34 -24.21
N PHE A 99 6.42 10.14 -25.43
CA PHE A 99 5.73 11.17 -26.19
C PHE A 99 4.21 11.02 -26.06
N LEU A 100 3.56 12.11 -25.66
CA LEU A 100 2.10 12.22 -25.62
C LEU A 100 1.64 13.02 -26.84
N ARG A 101 0.94 12.34 -27.76
CA ARG A 101 0.23 13.02 -28.86
C ARG A 101 -1.23 13.18 -28.46
N THR A 102 -1.73 14.41 -28.49
CA THR A 102 -3.13 14.72 -28.20
C THR A 102 -3.69 15.69 -29.24
N SER A 103 -4.98 15.56 -29.54
CA SER A 103 -5.74 16.54 -30.32
C SER A 103 -6.38 17.62 -29.44
N LEU A 104 -6.23 17.53 -28.11
CA LEU A 104 -6.74 18.53 -27.18
C LEU A 104 -5.92 19.81 -27.29
N GLU A 105 -6.59 20.95 -27.48
CA GLU A 105 -6.01 22.29 -27.32
C GLU A 105 -5.85 22.63 -25.82
N ALA A 106 -5.07 21.83 -25.11
CA ALA A 106 -4.84 22.03 -23.69
C ALA A 106 -3.78 23.11 -23.48
N LYS A 107 -4.16 24.20 -22.80
CA LYS A 107 -3.26 25.32 -22.46
C LYS A 107 -2.30 25.01 -21.29
N SER A 108 -2.51 23.91 -20.57
CA SER A 108 -1.73 23.51 -19.39
C SER A 108 -1.30 22.05 -19.52
N GLU A 109 -0.01 21.81 -19.31
CA GLU A 109 0.64 20.49 -19.34
C GLU A 109 0.05 19.56 -18.27
N GLU A 110 -0.29 20.11 -17.10
CA GLU A 110 -0.86 19.36 -15.99
C GLU A 110 -2.17 18.68 -16.38
N ASN A 111 -3.04 19.39 -17.12
CA ASN A 111 -4.31 18.84 -17.57
C ASN A 111 -4.12 17.70 -18.57
N VAL A 112 -3.19 17.83 -19.52
CA VAL A 112 -2.86 16.75 -20.47
C VAL A 112 -2.37 15.52 -19.72
N CYS A 113 -1.48 15.72 -18.75
CA CYS A 113 -0.97 14.64 -17.91
C CYS A 113 -2.08 13.97 -17.08
N GLN A 114 -3.00 14.75 -16.49
CA GLN A 114 -4.15 14.21 -15.75
C GLN A 114 -5.09 13.39 -16.64
N PHE A 115 -5.44 13.89 -17.83
CA PHE A 115 -6.29 13.16 -18.77
C PHE A 115 -5.65 11.86 -19.20
N TYR A 116 -4.36 11.89 -19.56
CA TYR A 116 -3.63 10.68 -19.90
C TYR A 116 -3.66 9.66 -18.75
N ASN A 117 -3.41 10.10 -17.52
CA ASN A 117 -3.42 9.22 -16.35
C ASN A 117 -4.80 8.65 -16.00
N THR A 118 -5.89 9.14 -16.60
CA THR A 118 -7.24 8.56 -16.42
C THR A 118 -7.31 7.11 -16.93
N ILE A 119 -6.42 6.72 -17.87
CA ILE A 119 -6.31 5.32 -18.30
C ILE A 119 -6.03 4.37 -17.12
N ARG A 120 -5.30 4.83 -16.10
CA ARG A 120 -5.02 4.04 -14.90
C ARG A 120 -6.27 3.79 -14.07
N GLU A 121 -7.22 4.72 -14.07
CA GLU A 121 -8.51 4.53 -13.41
C GLU A 121 -9.35 3.47 -14.14
N ILE A 122 -9.26 3.42 -15.47
CA ILE A 122 -9.89 2.37 -16.29
C ILE A 122 -9.26 1.00 -15.98
N GLU A 123 -7.93 0.91 -15.90
CA GLU A 123 -7.24 -0.33 -15.50
C GLU A 123 -7.63 -0.78 -14.09
N ALA A 124 -7.71 0.17 -13.15
CA ALA A 124 -8.18 -0.10 -11.79
C ALA A 124 -9.64 -0.59 -11.78
N THR A 125 -10.51 0.00 -12.60
CA THR A 125 -11.90 -0.44 -12.80
C THR A 125 -11.96 -1.89 -13.28
N PHE A 126 -11.21 -2.23 -14.33
CA PHE A 126 -11.15 -3.60 -14.85
C PHE A 126 -10.60 -4.58 -13.83
N ARG A 127 -9.65 -4.16 -13.00
CA ARG A 127 -9.14 -4.98 -11.91
C ARG A 127 -10.24 -5.27 -10.90
N VAL A 128 -10.96 -4.26 -10.39
CA VAL A 128 -12.06 -4.43 -9.43
C VAL A 128 -13.15 -5.34 -10.00
N LEU A 129 -13.57 -5.12 -11.25
CA LEU A 129 -14.55 -5.98 -11.93
C LEU A 129 -14.11 -7.45 -11.93
N LYS A 130 -12.85 -7.72 -12.28
CA LYS A 130 -12.34 -9.09 -12.40
C LYS A 130 -12.06 -9.74 -11.05
N THR A 131 -11.56 -9.00 -10.05
CA THR A 131 -11.01 -9.58 -8.82
C THR A 131 -11.89 -9.42 -7.59
N ASP A 132 -12.63 -8.32 -7.49
CA ASP A 132 -13.43 -8.04 -6.28
C ASP A 132 -14.93 -8.24 -6.53
N LEU A 133 -15.35 -8.22 -7.80
CA LEU A 133 -16.72 -8.55 -8.23
C LEU A 133 -16.80 -9.90 -8.95
N ASP A 134 -15.72 -10.68 -8.94
CA ASP A 134 -15.64 -12.04 -9.50
C ASP A 134 -16.23 -12.19 -10.91
N LEU A 135 -16.05 -11.17 -11.76
CA LEU A 135 -16.46 -11.25 -13.16
C LEU A 135 -15.70 -12.36 -13.90
N ARG A 136 -14.55 -12.80 -13.37
CA ARG A 136 -13.84 -13.99 -13.82
C ARG A 136 -13.63 -14.94 -12.65
N PRO A 137 -13.72 -16.27 -12.88
CA PRO A 137 -13.90 -16.95 -14.16
C PRO A 137 -15.36 -17.03 -14.65
N ILE A 138 -15.56 -16.94 -15.98
CA ILE A 138 -16.86 -17.10 -16.63
C ILE A 138 -17.00 -18.58 -17.02
N TYR A 139 -17.84 -19.33 -16.30
CA TYR A 139 -18.14 -20.74 -16.61
C TYR A 139 -19.42 -20.91 -17.44
N HIS A 140 -19.98 -19.82 -17.97
CA HIS A 140 -21.17 -19.85 -18.80
C HIS A 140 -20.88 -20.46 -20.17
N GLN A 141 -21.70 -21.42 -20.58
CA GLN A 141 -21.57 -22.13 -21.87
C GLN A 141 -22.33 -21.47 -23.02
N LYS A 142 -23.30 -20.59 -22.70
CA LYS A 142 -24.14 -19.89 -23.68
C LYS A 142 -23.81 -18.40 -23.65
N ASP A 143 -23.78 -17.78 -24.82
CA ASP A 143 -23.46 -16.35 -24.98
C ASP A 143 -24.43 -15.44 -24.20
N GLU A 144 -25.72 -15.78 -24.18
CA GLU A 144 -26.74 -15.02 -23.45
C GLU A 144 -26.46 -14.96 -21.94
N ASN A 145 -26.01 -16.07 -21.35
CA ASN A 145 -25.65 -16.15 -19.94
C ASN A 145 -24.37 -15.35 -19.67
N THR A 146 -23.40 -15.40 -20.58
CA THR A 146 -22.17 -14.61 -20.51
C THR A 146 -22.47 -13.10 -20.54
N MET A 147 -23.36 -12.67 -21.43
CA MET A 147 -23.78 -11.26 -21.53
C MET A 147 -24.54 -10.82 -20.28
N SER A 148 -25.44 -11.64 -19.76
CA SER A 148 -26.18 -11.35 -18.53
C SER A 148 -25.24 -11.17 -17.33
N HIS A 149 -24.24 -12.04 -17.18
CA HIS A 149 -23.23 -11.93 -16.13
C HIS A 149 -22.40 -10.64 -16.27
N LEU A 150 -22.00 -10.28 -17.49
CA LEU A 150 -21.29 -9.04 -17.77
C LEU A 150 -22.11 -7.80 -17.39
N HIS A 151 -23.38 -7.76 -17.78
CA HIS A 151 -24.27 -6.65 -17.44
C HIS A 151 -24.46 -6.53 -15.93
N LEU A 152 -24.68 -7.64 -15.23
CA LEU A 152 -24.80 -7.64 -13.78
C LEU A 152 -23.51 -7.15 -13.10
N GLY A 153 -22.34 -7.61 -13.55
CA GLY A 153 -21.05 -7.16 -13.05
C GLY A 153 -20.83 -5.66 -13.26
N LEU A 154 -21.26 -5.12 -14.40
CA LEU A 154 -21.20 -3.68 -14.66
C LEU A 154 -22.12 -2.89 -13.73
N LEU A 155 -23.36 -3.35 -13.51
CA LEU A 155 -24.29 -2.73 -12.56
C LEU A 155 -23.77 -2.80 -11.12
N ALA A 156 -23.17 -3.91 -10.71
CA ALA A 156 -22.52 -4.04 -9.41
C ALA A 156 -21.37 -3.03 -9.28
N TYR A 157 -20.56 -2.85 -10.32
CA TYR A 157 -19.48 -1.86 -10.32
C TYR A 157 -19.97 -0.43 -10.19
N TRP A 158 -21.14 -0.09 -10.76
CA TRP A 158 -21.74 1.23 -10.57
C TRP A 158 -21.98 1.55 -9.08
N LEU A 159 -22.43 0.57 -8.30
CA LEU A 159 -22.58 0.71 -6.84
C LEU A 159 -21.22 0.92 -6.19
N VAL A 160 -20.24 0.06 -6.50
CA VAL A 160 -18.87 0.17 -5.97
C VAL A 160 -18.27 1.55 -6.24
N ASN A 161 -18.36 2.03 -7.48
CA ASN A 161 -17.83 3.32 -7.89
C ASN A 161 -18.53 4.48 -7.16
N THR A 162 -19.85 4.38 -6.99
CA THR A 162 -20.64 5.40 -6.28
C THR A 162 -20.20 5.50 -4.81
N PHE A 163 -20.07 4.38 -4.11
CA PHE A 163 -19.59 4.37 -2.72
C PHE A 163 -18.16 4.90 -2.62
N ARG A 164 -17.25 4.43 -3.48
CA ARG A 164 -15.85 4.91 -3.50
C ARG A 164 -15.76 6.41 -3.75
N HIS A 165 -16.56 6.94 -4.67
CA HIS A 165 -16.60 8.38 -4.96
C HIS A 165 -17.08 9.19 -3.75
N GLN A 166 -18.15 8.75 -3.09
CA GLN A 166 -18.67 9.40 -1.89
C GLN A 166 -17.67 9.38 -0.73
N LEU A 167 -17.02 8.24 -0.51
CA LEU A 167 -15.98 8.07 0.53
C LEU A 167 -14.74 8.91 0.23
N LYS A 168 -14.30 8.97 -1.04
CA LYS A 168 -13.16 9.79 -1.48
C LYS A 168 -13.38 11.27 -1.21
N LYS A 169 -14.60 11.78 -1.44
CA LYS A 169 -14.98 13.16 -1.08
C LYS A 169 -14.87 13.47 0.41
N LYS A 170 -14.92 12.45 1.27
CA LYS A 170 -14.74 12.55 2.73
C LYS A 170 -13.31 12.25 3.18
N GLY A 171 -12.36 12.11 2.24
CA GLY A 171 -10.95 11.84 2.53
C GLY A 171 -10.63 10.35 2.75
N ILE A 172 -11.60 9.44 2.59
CA ILE A 172 -11.39 8.01 2.75
C ILE A 172 -11.00 7.41 1.39
N HIS A 173 -9.73 6.98 1.29
CA HIS A 173 -9.12 6.50 0.04
C HIS A 173 -8.92 4.96 0.02
N SER A 174 -9.76 4.23 0.75
CA SER A 174 -9.67 2.77 0.88
C SER A 174 -10.04 2.05 -0.43
N SER A 175 -9.42 0.88 -0.67
CA SER A 175 -9.81 -0.03 -1.75
C SER A 175 -11.18 -0.66 -1.47
N TRP A 176 -11.88 -1.11 -2.52
CA TRP A 176 -13.19 -1.75 -2.35
C TRP A 176 -13.10 -2.99 -1.44
N ARG A 177 -12.10 -3.83 -1.66
CA ARG A 177 -11.80 -4.99 -0.80
C ARG A 177 -11.67 -4.61 0.69
N GLU A 178 -11.00 -3.51 0.99
CA GLU A 178 -10.82 -3.06 2.37
C GLU A 178 -12.12 -2.53 2.98
N ILE A 179 -12.94 -1.83 2.19
CA ILE A 179 -14.28 -1.40 2.59
C ILE A 179 -15.14 -2.63 2.93
N VAL A 180 -15.18 -3.63 2.04
CA VAL A 180 -15.92 -4.88 2.25
C VAL A 180 -15.41 -5.62 3.48
N ARG A 181 -14.09 -5.76 3.63
CA ARG A 181 -13.46 -6.39 4.81
C ARG A 181 -13.88 -5.69 6.10
N THR A 182 -13.92 -4.36 6.10
CA THR A 182 -14.34 -3.56 7.25
C THR A 182 -15.82 -3.78 7.53
N MET A 183 -16.68 -3.72 6.52
CA MET A 183 -18.13 -3.92 6.66
C MET A 183 -18.50 -5.34 7.12
N ASN A 184 -17.74 -6.36 6.70
CA ASN A 184 -17.94 -7.75 7.12
C ASN A 184 -17.70 -7.98 8.63
N THR A 185 -17.17 -6.99 9.36
CA THR A 185 -17.07 -7.08 10.83
C THR A 185 -18.41 -6.88 11.53
N GLN A 186 -19.40 -6.30 10.86
CA GLN A 186 -20.76 -6.19 11.38
C GLN A 186 -21.63 -7.32 10.83
N MET A 187 -22.30 -8.04 11.72
CA MET A 187 -23.08 -9.23 11.37
C MET A 187 -24.58 -8.96 11.50
N ALA A 188 -25.38 -9.53 10.60
CA ALA A 188 -26.83 -9.56 10.70
C ALA A 188 -27.28 -10.97 11.11
N VAL A 189 -27.95 -11.09 12.25
CA VAL A 189 -28.46 -12.34 12.81
C VAL A 189 -29.96 -12.40 12.58
N THR A 190 -30.44 -13.51 12.00
CA THR A 190 -31.86 -13.80 11.83
C THR A 190 -32.24 -14.93 12.79
N THR A 191 -33.10 -14.62 13.76
CA THR A 191 -33.67 -15.60 14.69
C THR A 191 -35.05 -16.03 14.19
N LEU A 192 -35.25 -17.34 14.06
CA LEU A 192 -36.54 -17.94 13.77
C LEU A 192 -37.08 -18.54 15.06
N ALA A 193 -38.27 -18.13 15.47
CA ALA A 193 -38.97 -18.69 16.63
C ALA A 193 -40.35 -19.18 16.20
N GLN A 194 -40.73 -20.39 16.61
CA GLN A 194 -42.05 -20.94 16.34
C GLN A 194 -42.92 -20.74 17.58
N ASN A 195 -44.09 -20.11 17.40
CA ASN A 195 -45.05 -19.92 18.48
C ASN A 195 -45.84 -21.23 18.73
N ASN A 196 -46.57 -21.29 19.85
CA ASN A 196 -47.44 -22.41 20.22
C ASN A 196 -48.54 -22.69 19.17
N HIS A 197 -48.82 -21.72 18.29
CA HIS A 197 -49.75 -21.82 17.16
C HIS A 197 -49.09 -22.23 15.83
N VAL A 198 -47.84 -22.73 15.85
CA VAL A 198 -47.09 -23.19 14.65
C VAL A 198 -46.69 -22.05 13.70
N GLU A 199 -46.95 -20.79 14.04
CA GLU A 199 -46.49 -19.62 13.29
C GLU A 199 -44.99 -19.37 13.51
N VAL A 200 -44.27 -19.07 12.42
CA VAL A 200 -42.82 -18.76 12.46
C VAL A 200 -42.62 -17.26 12.50
N ILE A 201 -42.08 -16.77 13.61
CA ILE A 201 -41.66 -15.38 13.81
C ILE A 201 -40.20 -15.25 13.37
N MET A 202 -39.93 -14.33 12.45
CA MET A 202 -38.59 -13.99 11.98
C MET A 202 -38.16 -12.64 12.55
N ILE A 203 -37.11 -12.62 13.37
CA ILE A 203 -36.51 -11.40 13.90
C ILE A 203 -35.11 -11.26 13.33
N ARG A 204 -34.85 -10.19 12.58
CA ARG A 204 -33.51 -9.89 12.05
C ARG A 204 -32.91 -8.69 12.77
N ARG A 205 -31.77 -8.87 13.43
CA ARG A 205 -31.04 -7.82 14.14
C ARG A 205 -29.59 -7.74 13.67
N CYS A 206 -29.03 -6.54 13.63
CA CYS A 206 -27.61 -6.33 13.36
C CYS A 206 -26.82 -6.17 14.66
N SER A 207 -25.56 -6.62 14.66
CA SER A 207 -24.61 -6.28 15.70
C SER A 207 -24.28 -4.79 15.68
N GLU A 208 -23.80 -4.27 16.80
CA GLU A 208 -23.30 -2.90 16.87
C GLU A 208 -22.05 -2.73 16.00
N PRO A 209 -21.93 -1.62 15.25
CA PRO A 209 -20.76 -1.38 14.42
C PRO A 209 -19.53 -1.05 15.27
N ASN A 210 -18.36 -1.54 14.85
CA ASN A 210 -17.10 -1.07 15.42
C ASN A 210 -16.78 0.37 14.96
N GLN A 211 -15.71 0.97 15.51
CA GLN A 211 -15.30 2.32 15.14
C GLN A 211 -15.03 2.49 13.62
N PRO A 212 -14.31 1.57 12.93
CA PRO A 212 -14.14 1.65 11.48
C PRO A 212 -15.45 1.66 10.67
N VAL A 213 -16.41 0.78 11.00
CA VAL A 213 -17.70 0.71 10.33
C VAL A 213 -18.56 1.94 10.61
N SER A 214 -18.55 2.43 11.86
CA SER A 214 -19.27 3.65 12.23
C SER A 214 -18.81 4.85 11.39
N LYS A 215 -17.48 5.00 11.21
CA LYS A 215 -16.91 6.05 10.34
C LYS A 215 -17.38 5.95 8.89
N LEU A 216 -17.55 4.73 8.36
CA LEU A 216 -18.07 4.53 7.00
C LEU A 216 -19.54 4.93 6.92
N TYR A 217 -20.35 4.55 7.89
CA TYR A 217 -21.76 4.96 7.95
C TYR A 217 -21.92 6.46 8.09
N ASP A 218 -21.12 7.11 8.93
CA ASP A 218 -21.12 8.58 9.10
C ASP A 218 -20.74 9.30 7.82
N ALA A 219 -19.69 8.81 7.13
CA ALA A 219 -19.25 9.38 5.87
C ALA A 219 -20.33 9.28 4.78
N LEU A 220 -21.09 8.18 4.78
CA LEU A 220 -22.17 7.91 3.84
C LEU A 220 -23.54 8.44 4.31
N LYS A 221 -23.65 8.96 5.54
CA LYS A 221 -24.89 9.41 6.19
C LYS A 221 -25.98 8.34 6.29
N TYR A 222 -25.59 7.11 6.59
CA TYR A 222 -26.52 6.01 6.82
C TYR A 222 -26.71 5.71 8.30
N LYS A 223 -27.83 5.06 8.64
CA LYS A 223 -28.07 4.53 9.98
C LYS A 223 -27.13 3.35 10.24
N TYR A 224 -26.64 3.24 11.48
CA TYR A 224 -25.74 2.17 11.93
C TYR A 224 -26.36 0.77 11.93
N ALA A 225 -27.69 0.70 12.01
CA ALA A 225 -28.44 -0.54 11.92
C ALA A 225 -29.46 -0.41 10.78
N PRO A 226 -29.35 -1.21 9.70
CA PRO A 226 -30.30 -1.17 8.59
C PRO A 226 -31.63 -1.86 8.91
N PHE A 227 -31.63 -2.85 9.81
CA PHE A 227 -32.83 -3.60 10.22
C PHE A 227 -33.27 -3.13 11.62
N VAL A 228 -33.93 -1.97 11.68
CA VAL A 228 -34.60 -1.51 12.89
C VAL A 228 -36.09 -1.59 12.63
N LYS A 229 -36.71 -2.67 13.11
CA LYS A 229 -38.15 -2.76 13.36
C LYS A 229 -38.33 -3.07 14.84
#